data_AF-X1LMW3-F1
#
_entry.id   AF-X1LMW3-F1
#
_cell.length_a   1.000
_cell.length_b   1.000
_cell.length_c   1.000
_cell.angle_alpha   90.00
_cell.angle_beta   90.00
_cell.angle_gamma   90.00
#
_symmetry.space_group_name_H-M   'P 1'
#
loop_
_entity.id
_entity.type
_entity.pdbx_description
1 polymer ?
#
loop_
_entity_poly.entity_id
_entity_poly.type
_entity_poly.pdbx_seq_one_letter_code
_entity_poly.pdbx_strand_id
1 'polypeptide(L)' 'MIEMAQEAVKLYGQTYNLSPLDAAELKIFNDQFIRLLGSTDSVHRRILMERREAILNGIMAIKYKLG' A
#
# COMPACT_ATOMS: atom_id res chain seq x y z
N MET A 1 -15.92 2.70 3.73
CA MET A 1 -15.07 3.27 4.81
C MET A 1 -13.81 3.75 4.14
N ILE A 2 -13.59 5.07 4.10
CA ILE A 2 -12.36 5.66 3.59
C ILE A 2 -11.35 5.44 4.71
N GLU A 3 -10.51 4.42 4.58
CA GLU A 3 -9.42 4.18 5.53
C GLU A 3 -8.48 5.37 5.50
N MET A 4 -8.29 5.91 6.70
CA MET A 4 -7.70 7.16 7.11
C MET A 4 -6.52 7.63 6.25
N ALA A 5 -6.51 8.94 5.97
CA ALA A 5 -5.36 9.67 5.49
C ALA A 5 -4.25 9.63 6.55
N GLN A 6 -3.51 8.52 6.62
CA GLN A 6 -2.32 8.44 7.45
C GLN A 6 -1.26 9.33 6.80
N GLU A 7 -0.87 10.40 7.49
CA GLU A 7 0.09 11.39 6.95
C GLU A 7 1.54 10.91 7.07
N ALA A 8 1.81 9.99 8.01
CA ALA A 8 3.14 9.42 8.22
C ALA A 8 3.09 8.02 8.84
N VAL A 9 4.10 7.20 8.52
CA VAL A 9 4.33 5.89 9.14
C VAL A 9 5.73 5.83 9.76
N LYS A 10 5.85 5.24 10.95
CA LYS A 10 7.14 5.00 11.61
C LYS A 10 7.57 3.56 11.41
N LEU A 11 8.71 3.35 10.74
CA LEU A 11 9.28 2.04 10.47
C LEU A 11 10.77 2.05 10.79
N TYR A 12 11.21 1.06 11.57
CA TYR A 12 12.62 0.87 11.93
C TYR A 12 13.32 2.13 12.48
N GLY A 13 12.61 2.88 13.33
CA GLY A 13 13.14 4.12 13.93
C GLY A 13 13.11 5.35 13.02
N GLN A 14 12.68 5.21 11.76
CA GLN A 14 12.52 6.31 10.81
C GLN A 14 11.04 6.66 10.60
N THR A 15 10.76 7.94 10.39
CA THR A 15 9.43 8.42 10.02
C THR A 15 9.39 8.70 8.53
N TYR A 16 8.42 8.11 7.84
CA TYR A 16 8.16 8.30 6.43
C TYR A 16 6.87 9.08 6.27
N ASN A 17 6.94 10.24 5.62
CA ASN A 17 5.77 11.01 5.21
C ASN A 17 5.09 10.32 4.03
N LEU A 18 3.77 10.45 3.95
CA LEU A 18 2.93 9.77 2.98
C LEU A 18 2.21 10.80 2.12
N SER A 19 2.26 10.63 0.80
CA SER A 19 1.39 11.37 -0.12
C SER A 19 0.18 10.50 -0.45
N PRO A 20 -1.06 11.02 -0.32
CA PRO A 20 -2.25 10.25 -0.60
C PRO A 20 -2.30 9.82 -2.07
N LEU A 21 -2.87 8.64 -2.30
CA LEU A 21 -3.25 8.22 -3.64
C LEU A 21 -4.60 8.82 -4.01
N ASP A 22 -4.71 9.31 -5.24
CA ASP A 22 -6.01 9.68 -5.81
C ASP A 22 -6.83 8.42 -6.16
N ALA A 23 -8.08 8.63 -6.56
CA ALA A 23 -8.99 7.53 -6.85
C ALA A 23 -8.53 6.64 -8.02
N ALA A 24 -7.84 7.21 -9.03
CA ALA A 24 -7.35 6.46 -10.16
C ALA A 24 -6.13 5.61 -9.77
N GLU A 25 -5.20 6.18 -9.01
CA GLU A 25 -4.03 5.48 -8.47
C GLU A 25 -4.44 4.34 -7.53
N LEU A 26 -5.39 4.59 -6.63
CA LEU A 26 -5.90 3.56 -5.73
C LEU A 26 -6.59 2.43 -6.50
N LYS A 27 -7.33 2.77 -7.58
CA LYS A 27 -7.92 1.76 -8.47
C LYS A 27 -6.84 0.91 -9.15
N ILE A 28 -5.79 1.54 -9.68
CA ILE A 28 -4.68 0.83 -10.31
C ILE A 28 -4.03 -0.13 -9.30
N PHE A 29 -3.75 0.34 -8.09
CA PHE A 29 -3.20 -0.50 -7.02
C PHE A 29 -4.10 -1.72 -6.75
N ASN A 30 -5.40 -1.51 -6.57
CA ASN A 30 -6.34 -2.59 -6.30
C ASN A 30 -6.40 -3.61 -7.44
N ASP A 31 -6.48 -3.14 -8.68
CA ASP A 31 -6.52 -4.01 -9.86
C ASP A 31 -5.24 -4.86 -9.97
N GLN A 32 -4.07 -4.27 -9.69
CA GLN A 32 -2.80 -5.00 -9.71
C GLN A 32 -2.66 -5.95 -8.52
N PHE A 33 -3.08 -5.53 -7.32
CA PHE A 33 -2.99 -6.35 -6.12
C PHE A 33 -3.87 -7.59 -6.23
N ILE A 34 -5.08 -7.48 -6.78
CA ILE A 34 -5.97 -8.62 -7.04
C ILE A 34 -5.32 -9.61 -8.02
N ARG A 35 -4.69 -9.12 -9.09
CA ARG A 35 -3.97 -9.97 -10.04
C ARG A 35 -2.81 -10.70 -9.37
N LEU A 36 -2.06 -10.01 -8.50
CA LEU A 36 -0.97 -10.60 -7.72
C LEU A 36 -1.49 -11.76 -6.84
N LEU A 37 -2.58 -11.56 -6.10
CA LEU A 37 -3.18 -12.60 -5.26
C LEU A 37 -3.66 -13.83 -6.05
N GLY A 38 -4.06 -13.64 -7.31
CA GLY A 38 -4.47 -14.72 -8.20
C GLY A 38 -3.33 -15.66 -8.60
N SER A 39 -2.08 -15.19 -8.54
CA SER A 39 -0.90 -15.94 -8.95
C SER A 39 -0.19 -16.72 -7.83
N THR A 40 -0.59 -16.51 -6.57
CA THR A 40 0.06 -17.09 -5.39
C THR A 40 -0.73 -18.26 -4.79
N ASP A 41 -0.04 -19.22 -4.17
CA ASP A 41 -0.67 -20.24 -3.33
C ASP A 41 -1.33 -19.64 -2.07
N SER A 42 -2.08 -20.47 -1.33
CA SER A 42 -2.93 -20.04 -0.22
C SER A 42 -2.16 -19.37 0.92
N VAL A 43 -0.93 -19.81 1.21
CA VAL A 43 -0.13 -19.24 2.30
C VAL A 43 0.40 -17.87 1.89
N HIS A 44 0.97 -17.77 0.70
CA HIS A 44 1.46 -16.50 0.17
C HIS A 44 0.34 -15.48 -0.03
N ARG A 45 -0.83 -15.92 -0.48
CA ARG A 45 -2.02 -15.05 -0.60
C ARG A 45 -2.41 -14.45 0.74
N ARG A 46 -2.42 -15.25 1.81
CA ARG A 46 -2.74 -14.78 3.16
C ARG A 46 -1.74 -13.73 3.64
N ILE A 47 -0.44 -14.00 3.47
CA ILE A 47 0.63 -13.06 3.84
C ILE A 47 0.48 -11.74 3.09
N LEU A 48 0.20 -11.78 1.78
CA LEU A 48 0.00 -10.56 1.00
C LEU A 48 -1.20 -9.76 1.50
N MET A 49 -2.34 -10.42 1.75
CA MET A 49 -3.52 -9.74 2.30
C MET A 49 -3.24 -9.06 3.64
N GLU A 50 -2.54 -9.74 4.56
CA GLU A 50 -2.11 -9.17 5.85
C GLU A 50 -1.16 -7.97 5.69
N ARG A 51 -0.40 -7.91 4.58
CA ARG A 51 0.58 -6.86 4.30
C ARG A 51 0.07 -5.75 3.37
N ARG A 52 -1.17 -5.82 2.88
CA ARG A 52 -1.72 -4.88 1.89
C ARG A 52 -1.54 -3.42 2.31
N GLU A 53 -1.83 -3.09 3.56
CA GLU A 53 -1.71 -1.73 4.11
C GLU A 53 -0.26 -1.26 4.16
N ALA A 54 0.67 -2.12 4.59
CA ALA A 54 2.10 -1.80 4.61
C ALA A 54 2.65 -1.55 3.19
N ILE A 55 2.19 -2.32 2.21
CA ILE A 55 2.53 -2.12 0.79
C ILE A 55 1.98 -0.78 0.30
N LEU A 56 0.72 -0.48 0.61
CA LEU A 56 0.08 0.80 0.25
C LEU A 56 0.82 1.99 0.86
N ASN A 57 1.17 1.92 2.15
CA ASN A 57 1.97 2.93 2.84
C ASN A 57 3.36 3.09 2.21
N GLY A 58 3.99 2.00 1.78
CA GLY A 58 5.25 2.05 1.03
C GLY A 58 5.12 2.82 -0.29
N ILE A 59 4.05 2.57 -1.05
CA ILE A 59 3.78 3.28 -2.31
C ILE A 59 3.55 4.77 -2.06
N MET A 60 2.76 5.13 -1.03
CA MET A 60 2.51 6.52 -0.65
C MET A 60 3.78 7.24 -0.19
N ALA A 61 4.69 6.55 0.50
CA ALA A 61 5.99 7.09 0.87
C ALA A 61 6.90 7.32 -0.34
N ILE A 62 6.88 6.41 -1.32
CA ILE A 62 7.60 6.57 -2.58
C ILE A 62 7.06 7.76 -3.36
N LYS A 63 5.73 7.88 -3.49
CA LYS A 63 5.08 9.05 -4.12
C LYS A 63 5.54 10.35 -3.48
N TYR A 64 5.51 10.43 -2.14
CA TYR A 64 6.00 11.60 -1.40
C TYR A 64 7.45 11.96 -1.74
N LYS A 65 8.33 10.96 -1.93
CA LYS A 65 9.73 11.20 -2.28
C LYS A 65 9.95 11.66 -3.72
N LEU A 66 9.02 11.35 -4.62
CA LEU A 66 9.12 11.70 -6.04
C LEU A 66 8.53 13.07 -6.38
N GLY A 67 7.69 13.64 -5.50
CA GLY A 67 7.04 14.94 -5.68
C GLY A 67 5.65 14.81 -6.28
#